data_AF-A0A920NDM0-F1
#
_entry.id   AF-A0A920NDM0-F1
#
_cell.length_a   1.000
_cell.length_b   1.000
_cell.length_c   1.000
_cell.angle_alpha   90.00
_cell.angle_beta   90.00
_cell.angle_gamma   90.00
#
_symmetry.space_group_name_H-M   'P 1'
#
loop_
_entity.id
_entity.type
_entity.pdbx_description
1 polymer ?
#
loop_
_entity_poly.entity_id
_entity_poly.type
_entity_poly.pdbx_seq_one_letter_code
_entity_poly.pdbx_strand_id
1 'polypeptide(L)' 'MIKVKKRKFLLLPGDGIGPEVVGEVKKIIQWFNKNKSLDFEIDEDLAGEFHMINMDSYY' A
#
# COMPACT_ATOMS: atom_id res chain seq x y z
N MET A 1 -30.96 2.77 -1.14
CA MET A 1 -29.71 2.06 -1.53
C MET A 1 -28.57 2.63 -0.70
N ILE A 2 -27.95 1.85 0.18
CA ILE A 2 -26.80 2.30 0.97
C ILE A 2 -25.58 2.24 0.05
N LYS A 3 -24.98 3.39 -0.26
CA LYS A 3 -23.77 3.49 -1.08
C LYS A 3 -22.59 3.06 -0.20
N VAL A 4 -22.13 1.82 -0.36
CA VAL A 4 -20.91 1.34 0.30
C VAL A 4 -19.74 2.11 -0.31
N LYS A 5 -19.16 3.03 0.48
CA LYS A 5 -18.01 3.83 0.04
C LYS A 5 -16.76 2.95 0.17
N LYS A 6 -16.25 2.46 -0.96
CA LYS A 6 -14.96 1.78 -1.02
C LYS A 6 -13.86 2.72 -0.53
N ARG A 7 -13.01 2.24 0.38
CA ARG A 7 -11.92 3.00 0.99
C ARG A 7 -10.61 2.47 0.40
N LYS A 8 -9.84 3.37 -0.21
CA LYS A 8 -8.57 3.07 -0.87
C LYS A 8 -7.41 3.57 -0.02
N PHE A 9 -6.39 2.75 0.15
CA PHE A 9 -5.10 3.13 0.73
C PHE A 9 -4.03 3.06 -0.35
N LEU A 10 -3.25 4.12 -0.49
CA LEU A 10 -2.00 4.11 -1.25
C LEU A 10 -0.85 3.96 -0.25
N LEU A 11 -0.10 2.87 -0.36
CA LEU A 11 1.04 2.58 0.48
C LEU A 11 2.32 2.97 -0.27
N LEU A 12 3.07 3.91 0.30
CA LEU A 12 4.34 4.38 -0.23
C LEU A 12 5.43 3.95 0.76
N PRO A 13 6.14 2.84 0.51
CA PRO A 13 7.14 2.32 1.43
C PRO A 13 8.33 3.26 1.64
N GLY A 14 8.67 4.14 0.70
CA GLY A 14 9.80 5.04 0.89
C GLY A 14 11.14 4.29 0.97
N ASP A 15 12.14 4.90 1.61
CA ASP A 15 13.48 4.34 1.78
C ASP A 15 13.73 3.82 3.22
N GLY A 16 14.85 3.12 3.43
CA GLY A 16 15.22 2.57 4.74
C GLY A 16 14.37 1.37 5.13
N ILE A 17 13.82 1.36 6.37
CA ILE A 17 12.97 0.27 6.90
C ILE A 17 11.49 0.36 6.47
N GLY A 18 11.19 1.32 5.59
CA GLY A 18 9.84 1.59 5.15
C GLY A 18 9.14 0.42 4.43
N PRO A 19 9.81 -0.33 3.52
CA PRO A 19 9.25 -1.55 2.92
C PRO A 19 8.82 -2.60 3.95
N GLU A 20 9.60 -2.83 5.00
CA GLU A 20 9.30 -3.81 6.05
C GLU A 20 8.06 -3.40 6.86
N VAL A 21 7.98 -2.12 7.24
CA VAL A 21 6.84 -1.58 8.00
C VAL A 21 5.57 -1.62 7.16
N VAL A 22 5.64 -1.24 5.88
CA VAL A 22 4.50 -1.33 4.95
C VAL A 22 4.04 -2.78 4.78
N GLY A 23 4.97 -3.73 4.75
CA GLY A 23 4.67 -5.16 4.77
C GLY A 23 3.80 -5.59 5.96
N GLU A 24 4.09 -5.11 7.17
CA GLU A 24 3.28 -5.40 8.35
C GLU A 24 1.91 -4.70 8.32
N VAL A 25 1.84 -3.46 7.85
CA VAL A 25 0.58 -2.73 7.69
C VAL A 25 -0.36 -3.47 6.72
N LYS A 26 0.19 -4.02 5.62
CA LYS A 26 -0.58 -4.82 4.66
C LYS A 26 -1.22 -6.04 5.30
N LYS A 27 -0.51 -6.75 6.18
CA LYS A 27 -1.04 -7.90 6.93
C LYS A 27 -2.22 -7.49 7.81
N ILE A 28 -2.13 -6.35 8.49
CA ILE A 28 -3.21 -5.81 9.33
C ILE A 28 -4.44 -5.48 8.48
N ILE A 29 -4.27 -4.81 7.33
CA ILE A 29 -5.38 -4.47 6.44
C ILE A 29 -6.04 -5.74 5.88
N GLN A 30 -5.26 -6.74 5.48
CA GLN A 30 -5.78 -8.03 5.03
C GLN A 30 -6.59 -8.74 6.12
N TRP A 31 -6.12 -8.70 7.37
CA TRP A 31 -6.87 -9.23 8.49
C TRP A 31 -8.22 -8.51 8.68
N PHE A 32 -8.24 -7.18 8.56
CA PHE A 32 -9.50 -6.42 8.63
C PHE A 32 -10.47 -6.77 7.50
N ASN A 33 -9.98 -6.92 6.27
CA ASN A 33 -10.81 -7.34 5.14
C ASN A 33 -11.42 -8.73 5.39
N LYS A 34 -10.62 -9.67 5.89
CA LYS A 34 -11.07 -11.04 6.18
C LYS A 34 -12.06 -11.13 7.34
N ASN A 35 -11.88 -10.34 8.40
CA ASN A 35 -12.62 -10.52 9.66
C ASN A 35 -13.74 -9.49 9.89
N LYS A 36 -13.73 -8.35 9.18
CA LYS A 36 -14.65 -7.23 9.43
C LYS A 36 -15.41 -6.74 8.20
N SER A 37 -15.29 -7.41 7.05
CA SER A 37 -15.97 -7.04 5.78
C SER A 37 -15.82 -5.55 5.43
N LEU A 38 -14.62 -5.01 5.64
CA LEU A 38 -14.34 -3.59 5.43
C LEU A 38 -13.91 -3.27 3.98
N ASP A 39 -13.68 -4.29 3.15
CA ASP A 39 -13.37 -4.21 1.71
C ASP A 39 -12.43 -3.07 1.32
N PHE A 40 -11.32 -2.94 2.06
CA PHE A 40 -10.26 -1.99 1.75
C PHE A 40 -9.52 -2.41 0.48
N GLU A 41 -9.35 -1.46 -0.43
CA GLU A 41 -8.50 -1.61 -1.61
C GLU A 41 -7.12 -1.01 -1.29
N ILE A 42 -6.06 -1.76 -1.58
CA ILE A 42 -4.67 -1.35 -1.35
C ILE A 42 -4.00 -1.17 -2.71
N ASP A 43 -3.34 -0.04 -2.88
CA ASP A 43 -2.45 0.25 -3.99
C ASP A 43 -1.05 0.53 -3.45
N GLU A 44 -0.02 0.16 -4.19
CA GLU A 44 1.39 0.30 -3.79
C GLU A 44 2.16 1.00 -4.91
N ASP A 45 2.90 2.04 -4.54
CA ASP A 45 3.79 2.74 -5.48
C ASP A 45 5.12 3.05 -4.79
N LEU A 46 6.19 3.12 -5.57
CA LEU A 46 7.53 3.42 -5.08
C LEU A 46 7.66 4.93 -4.87
N ALA A 47 8.21 5.32 -3.73
CA ALA A 47 8.61 6.70 -3.45
C ALA A 47 10.03 6.70 -2.87
N GLY A 48 10.79 7.76 -3.11
CA GLY A 48 12.15 7.91 -2.55
C GLY A 48 13.28 7.55 -3.53
N GLU A 49 14.49 7.34 -3.00
CA GLU A 49 15.69 7.02 -3.77
C GLU A 49 15.48 5.75 -4.61
N PHE A 50 14.81 4.73 -4.07
CA PHE A 50 14.52 3.49 -4.82
C PHE A 50 13.65 3.71 -6.07
N HIS A 51 12.81 4.75 -6.08
CA HIS A 51 12.05 5.16 -7.27
C HIS A 51 12.97 5.82 -8.31
N MET A 52 13.93 6.65 -7.85
CA MET A 52 14.89 7.33 -8.73
C MET A 52 15.84 6.34 -9.43
N ILE A 53 16.33 5.31 -8.72
CA ILE A 53 17.23 4.28 -9.31
C ILE A 53 16.52 3.50 -10.43
N ASN A 54 15.21 3.22 -10.29
CA ASN A 54 14.46 2.53 -11.34
C ASN A 54 14.22 3.44 -12.55
N MET A 55 14.07 4.75 -12.35
CA MET A 55 13.82 5.71 -13.44
C MET A 55 15.00 5.78 -14.43
N ASP A 56 16.23 5.66 -13.92
CA ASP A 56 17.46 5.62 -14.74
C ASP A 56 17.60 4.33 -15.57
N SER A 57 16.82 3.28 -15.27
CA SER A 57 16.81 2.03 -16.04
C SER A 57 15.79 2.00 -17.19
N TYR A 58 14.94 3.03 -17.29
CA TYR A 58 13.94 3.17 -18.36
C TYR A 58 14.41 4.07 -19.52
N TYR A 59 15.67 4.51 -19.53
CA TYR A 59 16.27 5.29 -20.62
C TYR A 59 17.51 4.60 -21.22
#